data_AF-A0A3N0W165-F1
#
_entry.id   AF-A0A3N0W165-F1
#
_cell.length_a   1.000
_cell.length_b   1.000
_cell.length_c   1.000
_cell.angle_alpha   90.00
_cell.angle_beta   90.00
_cell.angle_gamma   90.00
#
_symmetry.space_group_name_H-M   'P 1'
#
loop_
_entity.id
_entity.type
_entity.pdbx_description
1 polymer ?
#
loop_
_entity_poly.entity_id
_entity_poly.type
_entity_poly.pdbx_seq_one_letter_code
_entity_poly.pdbx_strand_id
1 'polypeptide(L)'
;MTPEGFLNFITTAEGFYSFLENRYIYQYRDHLGNARVSYAKNSAGVLKITDTNNYYLFGLNHIGQGRGLLRGYFNYKYNGKELQETGMYDYGARFYMPDLGRWGMVDPLAEVNRA
;
A
#
# COMPACT_ATOMS: atom_id res chain seq x y z
N MET A 1 25.95 6.62 -13.72
CA MET A 1 24.58 7.04 -14.06
C MET A 1 23.91 7.47 -12.78
N THR A 2 23.68 8.76 -12.58
CA THR A 2 22.76 9.24 -11.54
C THR A 2 21.36 8.83 -11.97
N PRO A 3 20.57 8.11 -11.16
CA PRO A 3 19.18 7.87 -11.50
C PRO A 3 18.46 9.22 -11.56
N GLU A 4 17.92 9.58 -12.71
CA GLU A 4 16.98 10.70 -12.79
C GLU A 4 15.73 10.30 -11.99
N GLY A 5 15.41 11.07 -10.95
CA GLY A 5 14.24 10.82 -10.13
C GLY A 5 12.97 11.23 -10.89
N PHE A 6 12.26 10.25 -11.45
CA PHE A 6 10.96 10.49 -12.07
C PHE A 6 9.85 10.43 -11.02
N LEU A 7 8.99 11.46 -10.99
CA LEU A 7 7.82 11.49 -10.12
C LEU A 7 6.74 10.55 -10.66
N ASN A 8 6.43 9.49 -9.91
CA ASN A 8 5.44 8.49 -10.33
C ASN A 8 4.00 8.91 -10.01
N PHE A 9 3.75 9.46 -8.81
CA PHE A 9 2.42 9.86 -8.36
C PHE A 9 2.47 10.92 -7.26
N ILE A 10 1.35 11.64 -7.07
CA ILE A 10 1.08 12.51 -5.91
C ILE A 10 -0.16 11.99 -5.21
N THR A 11 -0.08 11.83 -3.88
CA THR A 11 -1.21 11.41 -3.04
C THR A 11 -2.17 12.55 -2.74
N THR A 12 -3.43 12.18 -2.54
CA THR A 12 -4.53 13.08 -2.19
C THR A 12 -5.42 12.40 -1.15
N ALA A 13 -6.43 13.11 -0.63
CA ALA A 13 -7.33 12.56 0.38
C ALA A 13 -8.13 11.32 -0.11
N GLU A 14 -8.49 11.30 -1.40
CA GLU A 14 -9.34 10.26 -1.99
C GLU A 14 -8.58 9.21 -2.81
N GLY A 15 -7.26 9.38 -2.99
CA GLY A 15 -6.47 8.51 -3.85
C GLY A 15 -5.15 9.14 -4.24
N PHE A 16 -4.84 9.15 -5.54
CA PHE A 16 -3.63 9.75 -6.05
C PHE A 16 -3.74 10.07 -7.56
N TYR A 17 -2.95 11.03 -8.01
CA TYR A 17 -2.74 11.28 -9.42
C TYR A 17 -1.52 10.51 -9.91
N SER A 18 -1.68 9.66 -10.94
CA SER A 18 -0.59 8.91 -11.56
C SER A 18 -0.05 9.66 -12.77
N PHE A 19 1.23 10.01 -12.74
CA PHE A 19 1.92 10.63 -13.87
C PHE A 19 2.24 9.62 -14.97
N LEU A 20 2.37 8.33 -14.60
CA LEU A 20 2.58 7.23 -15.55
C LEU A 20 1.32 6.96 -16.39
N GLU A 21 0.15 6.98 -15.76
CA GLU A 21 -1.14 6.73 -16.44
C GLU A 21 -1.84 8.02 -16.90
N ASN A 22 -1.25 9.18 -16.58
CA ASN A 22 -1.79 10.52 -16.82
C ASN A 22 -3.27 10.67 -16.40
N ARG A 23 -3.62 10.12 -15.25
CA ARG A 23 -5.00 10.12 -14.74
C ARG A 23 -5.05 9.99 -13.23
N TYR A 24 -6.18 10.39 -12.67
CA TYR A 24 -6.47 10.22 -11.25
C TYR A 24 -7.02 8.82 -10.96
N ILE A 25 -6.51 8.19 -9.91
CA ILE A 25 -6.96 6.89 -9.39
C ILE A 25 -7.55 7.12 -8.01
N TYR A 26 -8.82 6.75 -7.84
CA TYR A 26 -9.54 6.85 -6.57
C TYR A 26 -9.38 5.57 -5.77
N GLN A 27 -9.30 5.68 -4.45
CA GLN A 27 -9.16 4.56 -3.54
C GLN A 27 -10.31 4.53 -2.53
N TYR A 28 -11.00 3.41 -2.47
CA TYR A 28 -11.88 3.10 -1.35
C TYR A 28 -11.05 2.51 -0.22
N ARG A 29 -11.02 3.23 0.91
CA ARG A 29 -10.34 2.80 2.13
C ARG A 29 -11.36 2.30 3.16
N ASP A 30 -10.99 1.26 3.89
CA ASP A 30 -11.79 0.84 5.05
C ASP A 30 -11.54 1.73 6.28
N HIS A 31 -12.22 1.42 7.38
CA HIS A 31 -12.15 2.18 8.64
C HIS A 31 -10.74 2.23 9.27
N LEU A 32 -9.81 1.34 8.89
CA LEU A 32 -8.42 1.34 9.34
C LEU A 32 -7.48 2.02 8.33
N GLY A 33 -8.03 2.53 7.22
CA GLY A 33 -7.26 3.20 6.17
C GLY A 33 -6.63 2.25 5.15
N ASN A 34 -6.99 0.95 5.16
CA ASN A 34 -6.49 -0.01 4.17
C ASN A 34 -7.11 0.28 2.81
N ALA A 35 -6.30 0.38 1.76
CA ALA A 35 -6.82 0.51 0.39
C ALA A 35 -7.45 -0.83 -0.06
N ARG A 36 -8.78 -0.89 -0.20
CA ARG A 36 -9.50 -2.14 -0.56
C ARG A 36 -9.77 -2.26 -2.05
N VAL A 37 -10.18 -1.16 -2.68
CA VAL A 37 -10.46 -1.10 -4.10
C VAL A 37 -9.88 0.19 -4.63
N SER A 38 -9.20 0.13 -5.77
CA SER A 38 -8.96 1.36 -6.54
C SER A 38 -9.56 1.27 -7.92
N TYR A 39 -9.98 2.42 -8.41
CA TYR A 39 -10.74 2.51 -9.63
C TYR A 39 -10.48 3.85 -10.31
N ALA A 40 -10.64 3.85 -11.63
CA ALA A 40 -10.49 5.03 -12.45
C ALA A 40 -11.42 4.92 -13.67
N LYS A 41 -11.80 6.07 -14.24
CA LYS A 41 -12.48 6.09 -15.53
C LYS A 41 -11.47 5.74 -16.63
N ASN A 42 -11.90 4.95 -17.61
CA ASN A 42 -11.14 4.74 -18.84
C ASN A 42 -11.38 5.90 -19.83
N SER A 43 -10.71 5.87 -20.98
CA SER A 43 -10.86 6.91 -22.01
C SER A 43 -12.28 7.03 -22.59
N ALA A 44 -13.11 5.99 -22.44
CA ALA A 44 -14.52 5.99 -22.83
C ALA A 44 -15.46 6.50 -21.72
N GLY A 45 -14.91 6.98 -20.59
CA GLY A 45 -15.68 7.47 -19.44
C GLY A 45 -16.27 6.38 -18.56
N VAL A 46 -16.02 5.11 -18.84
CA VAL A 46 -16.54 3.95 -18.09
C VAL A 46 -15.66 3.69 -16.86
N LEU A 47 -16.30 3.46 -15.72
CA LEU A 47 -15.62 3.11 -14.47
C LEU A 47 -14.97 1.72 -14.58
N LYS A 48 -13.68 1.63 -14.24
CA LYS A 48 -12.94 0.38 -14.22
C LYS A 48 -12.24 0.20 -12.88
N ILE A 49 -12.47 -0.95 -12.25
CA ILE A 49 -11.67 -1.40 -11.09
C ILE A 49 -10.28 -1.77 -11.62
N THR A 50 -9.26 -1.20 -11.00
CA THR A 50 -7.89 -1.40 -11.44
C THR A 50 -7.21 -2.57 -10.68
N ASP A 51 -7.55 -2.81 -9.40
CA ASP A 51 -6.98 -3.74 -8.40
C ASP A 51 -7.96 -3.80 -7.23
N THR A 52 -7.88 -4.92 -6.51
CA THR A 52 -8.69 -5.20 -5.34
C THR A 52 -7.80 -5.89 -4.32
N ASN A 53 -7.69 -5.29 -3.15
CA ASN A 53 -6.88 -5.80 -2.05
C ASN A 53 -7.80 -6.22 -0.92
N ASN A 54 -7.72 -7.51 -0.55
CA ASN A 54 -8.40 -8.04 0.62
C ASN A 54 -7.34 -8.51 1.60
N TYR A 55 -7.46 -8.15 2.86
CA TYR A 55 -6.44 -8.46 3.86
C TYR A 55 -6.95 -9.51 4.84
N TYR A 56 -6.09 -10.45 5.19
CA TYR A 56 -6.19 -11.24 6.42
C TYR A 56 -6.07 -10.28 7.62
N LEU A 57 -6.47 -10.74 8.80
CA LEU A 57 -6.49 -9.91 10.03
C LEU A 57 -5.15 -9.21 10.31
N PHE A 58 -4.03 -9.87 10.00
CA PHE A 58 -2.69 -9.35 10.27
C PHE A 58 -2.05 -8.62 9.08
N GLY A 59 -2.81 -8.27 8.05
CA GLY A 59 -2.36 -7.40 6.96
C GLY A 59 -1.74 -8.10 5.76
N LEU A 60 -1.68 -9.44 5.77
CA LEU A 60 -1.31 -10.20 4.58
C LEU A 60 -2.43 -10.10 3.54
N ASN A 61 -2.07 -9.82 2.30
CA ASN A 61 -3.04 -9.71 1.22
C ASN A 61 -3.49 -11.10 0.76
N HIS A 62 -4.78 -11.28 0.53
CA HIS A 62 -5.35 -12.50 -0.03
C HIS A 62 -4.85 -12.67 -1.46
N ILE A 63 -4.41 -13.88 -1.79
CA ILE A 63 -4.09 -14.23 -3.18
C ILE A 63 -5.43 -14.47 -3.91
N GLY A 64 -5.95 -13.43 -4.56
CA GLY A 64 -7.21 -13.45 -5.29
C GLY A 64 -7.08 -13.42 -6.81
N GLN A 65 -8.15 -13.77 -7.52
CA GLN A 65 -8.22 -13.86 -8.99
C GLN A 65 -8.01 -12.54 -9.75
N GLY A 66 -8.03 -11.39 -9.07
CA GLY A 66 -7.89 -10.06 -9.65
C GLY A 66 -6.74 -9.26 -9.03
N ARG A 67 -5.49 -9.67 -9.30
CA ARG A 67 -4.24 -8.93 -9.04
C ARG A 67 -3.83 -8.66 -7.57
N GLY A 68 -3.94 -9.69 -6.72
CA GLY A 68 -3.18 -9.76 -5.46
C GLY A 68 -1.69 -10.04 -5.65
N LEU A 69 -0.98 -9.27 -6.50
CA LEU A 69 0.48 -9.36 -6.65
C LEU A 69 1.16 -8.26 -5.84
N LEU A 70 2.36 -8.58 -5.34
CA LEU A 70 3.28 -7.70 -4.59
C LEU A 70 3.68 -6.40 -5.34
N ARG A 71 3.05 -6.06 -6.47
CA ARG A 71 3.45 -4.99 -7.40
C ARG A 71 2.27 -4.25 -8.06
N GLY A 72 1.07 -4.25 -7.44
CA GLY A 72 -0.11 -3.49 -7.88
C GLY A 72 -0.19 -2.08 -7.24
N TYR A 73 -0.74 -1.11 -8.00
CA TYR A 73 -0.62 0.37 -8.02
C TYR A 73 -0.64 1.23 -6.74
N PHE A 74 0.00 0.77 -5.70
CA PHE A 74 1.25 1.32 -5.20
C PHE A 74 1.50 0.58 -3.89
N ASN A 75 2.71 0.69 -3.37
CA ASN A 75 3.13 -0.08 -2.21
C ASN A 75 2.34 0.27 -0.94
N TYR A 76 1.56 1.36 -0.94
CA TYR A 76 0.73 1.79 0.18
C TYR A 76 -0.56 0.97 0.29
N LYS A 77 -0.56 0.00 1.20
CA LYS A 77 -1.60 -1.04 1.29
C LYS A 77 -2.22 -1.07 2.70
N TYR A 78 -1.76 -1.99 3.55
CA TYR A 78 -2.28 -2.17 4.91
C TYR A 78 -1.87 -1.01 5.83
N ASN A 79 -2.82 -0.51 6.62
CA ASN A 79 -2.73 0.67 7.49
C ASN A 79 -2.14 1.91 6.79
N GLY A 80 -2.31 2.00 5.47
CA GLY A 80 -1.70 3.03 4.64
C GLY A 80 -0.17 3.03 4.67
N LYS A 81 0.46 1.92 5.06
CA LYS A 81 1.93 1.76 5.09
C LYS A 81 2.45 1.16 3.81
N GLU A 82 3.70 1.50 3.52
CA GLU A 82 4.39 1.06 2.32
C GLU A 82 4.87 -0.39 2.48
N LEU A 83 4.47 -1.26 1.56
CA LEU A 83 4.97 -2.61 1.43
C LEU A 83 6.28 -2.60 0.65
N GLN A 84 7.38 -2.93 1.33
CA GLN A 84 8.70 -3.02 0.73
C GLN A 84 8.82 -4.25 -0.17
N GLU A 85 9.82 -4.28 -1.04
CA GLU A 85 10.10 -5.43 -1.91
C GLU A 85 10.39 -6.73 -1.13
N THR A 86 10.82 -6.58 0.13
CA THR A 86 11.03 -7.68 1.09
C THR A 86 9.74 -8.32 1.60
N GLY A 87 8.57 -7.74 1.29
CA GLY A 87 7.27 -8.18 1.80
C GLY A 87 6.93 -7.66 3.20
N MET A 88 7.75 -6.77 3.76
CA MET A 88 7.49 -6.13 5.06
C MET A 88 6.89 -4.74 4.89
N TYR A 89 5.99 -4.37 5.80
CA TYR A 89 5.45 -3.01 5.85
C TYR A 89 6.39 -2.07 6.62
N ASP A 90 6.68 -0.92 6.03
CA ASP A 90 7.49 0.13 6.66
C ASP A 90 6.60 1.05 7.53
N TYR A 91 6.84 1.04 8.84
CA TYR A 91 6.20 1.94 9.81
C TYR A 91 7.14 3.06 10.28
N GLY A 92 8.28 3.27 9.61
CA GLY A 92 9.32 4.25 9.94
C GLY A 92 10.29 3.75 10.99
N ALA A 93 9.80 3.46 12.20
CA ALA A 93 10.65 2.98 13.30
C ALA A 93 10.93 1.47 13.25
N ARG A 94 10.05 0.70 12.61
CA ARG A 94 10.11 -0.77 12.54
C ARG A 94 9.51 -1.28 11.24
N PHE A 95 9.98 -2.45 10.82
CA PHE A 95 9.35 -3.23 9.76
C PHE A 95 8.38 -4.26 10.35
N TYR A 96 7.15 -4.30 9.84
CA TYR A 96 6.11 -5.23 10.25
C TYR A 96 5.99 -6.38 9.24
N MET A 97 5.94 -7.62 9.75
CA MET A 97 5.82 -8.85 8.98
C MET A 97 4.34 -9.27 8.94
N PRO A 98 3.62 -9.02 7.83
CA PRO A 98 2.18 -9.29 7.75
C PRO A 98 1.83 -10.77 7.68
N ASP A 99 2.77 -11.60 7.23
CA ASP A 99 2.67 -13.06 7.15
C ASP A 99 2.71 -13.73 8.54
N LEU A 100 3.55 -13.21 9.45
CA LEU A 100 3.67 -13.71 10.81
C LEU A 100 2.84 -12.92 11.83
N GLY A 101 2.36 -11.73 11.48
CA GLY A 101 1.63 -10.85 12.37
C GLY A 101 2.48 -10.24 13.50
N ARG A 102 3.76 -9.97 13.24
CA ARG A 102 4.71 -9.45 14.26
C ARG A 102 5.68 -8.42 13.70
N TRP A 103 6.36 -7.72 14.59
CA TRP A 103 7.48 -6.85 14.21
C TRP A 103 8.72 -7.67 13.89
N GLY A 104 9.44 -7.28 12.84
CA GLY A 104 10.72 -7.87 12.46
C GLY A 104 11.88 -7.45 13.37
N MET A 105 11.69 -6.42 14.19
CA MET A 105 12.70 -5.85 15.08
C MET A 105 12.11 -5.51 16.46
N VAL A 106 12.97 -5.47 17.47
CA VAL A 106 12.61 -4.99 18.82
C VAL A 106 12.29 -3.50 18.77
N ASP A 107 11.38 -3.04 19.64
CA ASP A 107 11.08 -1.62 19.76
C ASP A 107 12.33 -0.83 20.17
N PRO A 108 12.73 0.23 19.44
CA PRO A 108 13.86 1.07 19.84
C PRO A 108 13.74 1.66 21.25
N LEU A 109 12.50 1.80 21.76
CA LEU A 109 12.22 2.29 23.11
C LEU A 109 11.88 1.17 24.11
N ALA A 110 12.12 -0.10 23.76
CA ALA A 110 11.75 -1.25 24.58
C ALA A 110 12.39 -1.25 25.98
N GLU A 111 13.58 -0.65 26.13
CA GLU A 111 14.34 -0.62 27.37
C GLU A 111 14.24 0.70 28.12
N VAL A 112 13.73 1.76 27.48
CA VAL A 112 13.64 3.11 28.07
C VAL A 112 12.68 3.16 29.27
N ASN A 113 11.70 2.25 29.32
CA ASN A 113 10.73 2.13 30.42
C ASN A 113 10.88 0.83 31.22
N ARG A 114 11.99 0.10 31.08
CA ARG A 114 12.26 -1.06 31.96
C ARG A 114 12.84 -0.53 33.27
N ALA A 115 11.97 -0.31 34.24
CA ALA A 115 12.34 -0.11 35.64
C ALA A 115 12.66 -1.45 36.32
#